data_AF-A0A2G5IVR1-F1
#
_entry.id   AF-A0A2G5IVR1-F1
#
_cell.length_a   1.000
_cell.length_b   1.000
_cell.length_c   1.000
_cell.angle_alpha   90.00
_cell.angle_beta   90.00
_cell.angle_gamma   90.00
#
_symmetry.space_group_name_H-M   'P 1'
#
loop_
_entity.id
_entity.type
_entity.pdbx_description
1 polymer ?
#
loop_
_entity_poly.entity_id
_entity_poly.type
_entity_poly.pdbx_seq_one_letter_code
_entity_poly.pdbx_strand_id
1 'polypeptide(L)' 'MVKRTARQTGWYAPEECDVPAACLAGRRRLWLVSTTFGDVRARMRESTAAALARGFKVVRTERMRLMTVQLLERRGR' A
#
# COMPACT_ATOMS: atom_id res chain seq x y z
N MET A 1 25.80 -6.21 -6.30
CA MET A 1 25.16 -5.11 -7.05
C MET A 1 24.50 -4.18 -6.03
N VAL A 2 24.90 -2.90 -5.95
CA VAL A 2 24.40 -1.98 -4.91
C VAL A 2 23.07 -1.38 -5.36
N LYS A 3 21.94 -1.76 -4.75
CA LYS A 3 20.62 -1.17 -5.03
C LYS A 3 20.55 0.23 -4.40
N ARG A 4 20.50 1.28 -5.22
CA ARG A 4 20.25 2.67 -4.77
C ARG A 4 18.76 2.86 -4.47
N THR A 5 18.47 3.56 -3.39
CA THR A 5 17.08 3.83 -2.95
C THR A 5 16.46 4.97 -3.77
N ALA A 6 15.13 4.99 -3.89
CA ALA A 6 14.40 6.06 -4.60
C ALA A 6 14.72 7.48 -4.08
N ARG A 7 15.06 7.60 -2.77
CA ARG A 7 15.53 8.86 -2.17
C ARG A 7 16.86 9.36 -2.75
N GLN A 8 17.70 8.46 -3.24
CA GLN A 8 19.02 8.77 -3.80
C GLN A 8 18.99 9.05 -5.30
N THR A 9 18.00 8.53 -6.03
CA THR A 9 17.88 8.71 -7.48
C THR A 9 16.96 9.86 -7.86
N GLY A 10 16.11 10.36 -6.95
CA GLY A 10 15.13 11.41 -7.24
C GLY A 10 13.94 10.92 -8.09
N TRP A 11 13.92 9.64 -8.45
CA TRP A 11 12.86 9.00 -9.20
C TRP A 11 12.09 8.03 -8.30
N TYR A 12 10.81 8.31 -8.08
CA TYR A 12 9.87 7.35 -7.52
C TYR A 12 9.38 6.44 -8.66
N ALA A 13 10.26 5.57 -9.16
CA ALA A 13 9.81 4.48 -9.99
C ALA A 13 8.94 3.56 -9.12
N PRO A 14 7.69 3.25 -9.52
CA PRO A 14 6.91 2.26 -8.81
C PRO A 14 7.65 0.92 -8.93
N GLU A 15 8.23 0.44 -7.82
CA GLU A 15 8.71 -0.92 -7.76
C GLU A 15 7.49 -1.83 -7.65
N GLU A 16 7.24 -2.62 -8.70
CA GLU A 16 6.27 -3.70 -8.60
C GLU A 16 6.75 -4.68 -7.53
N CYS A 17 5.85 -5.00 -6.59
CA CYS A 17 6.18 -5.88 -5.49
C CYS A 17 5.72 -7.30 -5.82
N ASP A 18 6.64 -8.14 -6.27
CA ASP A 18 6.38 -9.54 -6.62
C ASP A 18 5.90 -10.37 -5.41
N VAL A 19 6.39 -10.02 -4.22
CA VAL A 19 6.06 -10.69 -2.96
C VAL A 19 5.50 -9.66 -1.96
N PRO A 20 4.17 -9.39 -1.97
CA PRO A 20 3.55 -8.33 -1.18
C PRO A 20 3.92 -8.34 0.31
N ALA A 21 3.98 -9.53 0.92
CA ALA A 21 4.34 -9.66 2.33
C ALA A 21 5.76 -9.16 2.64
N ALA A 22 6.72 -9.37 1.73
CA ALA A 22 8.11 -8.96 1.91
C ALA A 22 8.25 -7.43 1.79
N CYS A 23 7.62 -6.78 0.81
CA CYS A 23 7.73 -5.32 0.67
C CYS A 23 7.04 -4.56 1.79
N LEU A 24 5.96 -5.14 2.34
CA LEU A 24 5.23 -4.59 3.47
C LEU A 24 5.92 -4.87 4.81
N ALA A 25 6.92 -5.75 4.84
CA ALA A 25 7.68 -6.05 6.04
C ALA A 25 8.36 -4.79 6.60
N GLY A 26 8.30 -4.61 7.92
CA GLY A 26 8.85 -3.44 8.61
C GLY A 26 8.04 -2.15 8.45
N ARG A 27 7.08 -2.06 7.52
CA ARG A 27 6.23 -0.87 7.36
C ARG A 27 5.22 -0.76 8.49
N ARG A 28 5.07 0.46 9.03
CA ARG A 28 4.17 0.75 10.15
C ARG A 28 2.85 1.37 9.68
N ARG A 29 2.94 2.25 8.68
CA ARG A 29 1.81 2.95 8.07
C ARG A 29 1.92 2.87 6.56
N LEU A 30 0.78 2.83 5.90
CA LEU A 30 0.66 2.82 4.44
C LEU A 30 -0.47 3.76 4.02
N TRP A 31 -0.25 4.45 2.90
CA TRP A 31 -1.30 5.17 2.20
C TRP A 31 -1.72 4.34 1.00
N LEU A 32 -3.00 4.02 0.93
CA LEU A 32 -3.58 3.29 -0.18
C LEU A 32 -4.45 4.26 -0.98
N VAL A 33 -4.05 4.50 -2.23
CA VAL A 33 -4.73 5.44 -3.13
C VAL A 33 -5.46 4.64 -4.21
N SER A 34 -6.74 4.95 -4.42
CA SER A 34 -7.60 4.34 -5.41
C SER A 34 -8.28 5.42 -6.23
N THR A 35 -8.19 5.33 -7.55
CA THR A 35 -9.02 6.13 -8.45
C THR A 35 -10.37 5.46 -8.76
N THR A 36 -10.55 4.22 -8.31
CA THR A 36 -11.81 3.48 -8.45
C THR A 36 -12.72 3.68 -7.24
N PHE A 37 -14.02 3.83 -7.53
CA PHE A 37 -15.07 3.90 -6.52
C PHE A 37 -15.37 2.51 -5.94
N GLY A 38 -15.71 2.45 -4.65
CA GLY A 38 -16.07 1.21 -3.96
C GLY A 38 -14.93 0.61 -3.11
N ASP A 39 -14.91 -0.72 -2.96
CA ASP A 39 -13.87 -1.42 -2.21
C ASP A 39 -12.55 -1.40 -2.98
N VAL A 40 -11.57 -0.67 -2.45
CA VAL A 40 -10.24 -0.53 -3.02
C VAL A 40 -9.52 -1.87 -3.15
N ARG A 41 -9.82 -2.84 -2.27
CA ARG A 41 -9.19 -4.17 -2.29
C ARG A 41 -9.72 -5.08 -3.38
N ALA A 42 -10.94 -4.84 -3.87
CA ALA A 42 -11.61 -5.71 -4.84
C ALA A 42 -10.88 -5.78 -6.19
N ARG A 43 -10.05 -4.80 -6.53
CA ARG A 43 -9.29 -4.77 -7.79
C ARG A 43 -7.81 -5.10 -7.65
N MET A 44 -7.37 -5.44 -6.45
CA MET A 44 -5.99 -5.88 -6.21
C MET A 44 -5.82 -7.34 -6.58
N ARG A 45 -4.58 -7.76 -6.85
CA ARG A 45 -4.22 -9.19 -6.79
C ARG A 45 -4.60 -9.73 -5.40
N GLU A 46 -5.20 -10.92 -5.37
CA GLU A 46 -5.68 -11.55 -4.14
C GLU A 46 -4.59 -11.65 -3.07
N SER A 47 -3.37 -12.00 -3.45
CA SER A 47 -2.22 -12.09 -2.55
C SER A 47 -1.88 -10.75 -1.88
N THR A 48 -2.01 -9.64 -2.60
CA THR A 48 -1.82 -8.28 -2.08
C THR A 48 -2.95 -7.89 -1.14
N ALA A 49 -4.20 -8.14 -1.54
CA ALA A 49 -5.37 -7.87 -0.70
C ALA A 49 -5.29 -8.65 0.62
N ALA A 50 -4.91 -9.94 0.57
CA ALA A 50 -4.74 -10.80 1.73
C ALA A 50 -3.58 -10.33 2.63
N ALA A 51 -2.44 -9.92 2.07
CA ALA A 51 -1.32 -9.38 2.84
C ALA A 51 -1.71 -8.09 3.59
N LEU A 52 -2.42 -7.18 2.92
CA LEU A 52 -2.94 -5.97 3.55
C LEU A 52 -3.99 -6.27 4.62
N ALA A 53 -4.91 -7.21 4.35
CA ALA A 53 -5.96 -7.61 5.29
C ALA A 53 -5.41 -8.23 6.56
N ARG A 54 -4.39 -9.09 6.46
CA ARG A 54 -3.73 -9.72 7.61
C ARG A 54 -2.89 -8.73 8.41
N GLY A 55 -2.10 -7.90 7.72
CA GLY A 55 -1.10 -7.06 8.37
C GLY A 55 -1.61 -5.71 8.87
N PHE A 56 -2.67 -5.17 8.28
CA PHE A 56 -3.03 -3.76 8.47
C PHE A 56 -4.54 -3.55 8.72
N LYS A 57 -4.87 -2.51 9.47
CA LYS A 57 -6.22 -1.99 9.68
C LYS A 57 -6.33 -0.61 9.04
N VAL A 58 -7.48 -0.30 8.44
CA VAL A 58 -7.77 1.07 7.98
C VAL A 58 -8.08 1.91 9.20
N VAL A 59 -7.38 3.03 9.36
CA VAL A 59 -7.61 3.98 10.48
C VAL A 59 -8.23 5.29 10.01
N ARG A 60 -8.08 5.63 8.73
CA ARG A 60 -8.69 6.81 8.13
C ARG A 60 -9.02 6.54 6.68
N THR A 61 -10.15 7.04 6.21
CA THR A 61 -10.54 7.02 4.80
C THR A 61 -10.94 8.43 4.41
N GLU A 62 -10.28 8.97 3.40
CA GLU A 62 -10.60 10.25 2.78
C GLU A 62 -11.14 9.99 1.39
N ARG A 63 -12.35 10.49 1.12
CA ARG A 63 -12.98 10.39 -0.20
C ARG A 63 -12.94 11.75 -0.88
N MET A 64 -12.37 11.76 -2.07
CA MET A 64 -12.28 12.93 -2.95
C MET A 64 -13.05 12.63 -4.24
N ARG A 65 -13.30 13.67 -5.04
CA ARG A 65 -14.17 13.59 -6.22
C ARG A 65 -13.79 12.46 -7.20
N LEU A 66 -12.50 12.18 -7.36
CA LEU A 66 -11.97 11.19 -8.31
C LEU A 66 -11.08 10.12 -7.65
N MET A 67 -10.95 10.13 -6.32
CA MET A 67 -10.08 9.17 -5.64
C MET A 67 -10.48 8.95 -4.19
N THR A 68 -10.14 7.78 -3.67
CA THR A 68 -10.20 7.44 -2.25
C THR A 68 -8.79 7.20 -1.75
N VAL A 69 -8.46 7.81 -0.62
CA VAL A 69 -7.18 7.63 0.07
C VAL A 69 -7.45 7.00 1.43
N GLN A 70 -6.89 5.81 1.67
CA GLN A 70 -6.98 5.13 2.96
C GLN A 70 -5.63 5.16 3.66
N LEU A 71 -5.63 5.57 4.92
CA LEU A 71 -4.50 5.37 5.82
C LEU A 71 -4.67 4.02 6.51
N LEU A 72 -3.67 3.17 6.34
CA LEU A 72 -3.58 1.87 6.98
C LEU A 72 -2.47 1.87 8.02
N GLU A 73 -2.73 1.27 9.17
CA GLU A 73 -1.75 1.04 10.22
C GLU A 73 -1.59 -0.45 10.51
N ARG A 74 -0.38 -0.86 10.88
CA ARG A 74 -0.09 -2.26 11.18
C ARG A 74 -0.90 -2.71 12.41
N ARG A 75 -1.51 -3.89 12.33
CA ARG A 75 -2.24 -4.50 13.46
C ARG A 75 -1.25 -4.91 14.56
N GLY A 76 -1.63 -4.74 15.82
CA GLY A 76 -0.83 -5.18 16.98
C GLY A 76 0.30 -4.22 17.39
N ARG A 77 0.16 -2.92 17.13
CA ARG A 77 0.91 -1.87 17.84
C ARG A 77 -0.05 -0.98 18.60
#